data_AF-A0A948W9S7-F1
#
_entry.id   AF-A0A948W9S7-F1
#
_cell.length_a   1.000
_cell.length_b   1.000
_cell.length_c   1.000
_cell.angle_alpha   90.00
_cell.angle_beta   90.00
_cell.angle_gamma   90.00
#
_symmetry.space_group_name_H-M   'P 1'
#
loop_
_entity.id
_entity.type
_entity.pdbx_description
1 polymer ?
#
loop_
_entity_poly.entity_id
_entity_poly.type
_entity_poly.pdbx_seq_one_letter_code
_entity_poly.pdbx_strand_id
1 'polypeptide(L)' 'MMAWKELFTTDVGLGSLAVIVFVIGMSIYFGRMFNKKMNEKPNDE' A
#
# COMPACT_ATOMS: atom_id res chain seq x y z
N MET A 1 -14.56 -5.41 20.34
CA MET A 1 -13.86 -4.53 19.38
C MET A 1 -13.01 -3.51 20.14
N MET A 2 -11.92 -3.95 20.78
CA MET A 2 -10.97 -3.00 21.41
C MET A 2 -9.81 -2.65 20.47
N ALA A 3 -9.30 -3.62 19.71
CA ALA A 3 -8.15 -3.42 18.81
C ALA A 3 -8.39 -2.34 17.75
N TRP A 4 -9.57 -2.32 17.11
CA TRP A 4 -9.93 -1.26 16.16
C TRP A 4 -9.93 0.12 16.80
N LYS A 5 -10.42 0.23 18.05
CA LYS A 5 -10.44 1.50 18.77
C LYS A 5 -9.02 1.92 19.17
N GLU A 6 -8.19 1.01 19.65
CA GLU A 6 -6.79 1.31 19.98
C GLU A 6 -5.99 1.75 18.75
N LEU A 7 -6.22 1.11 17.59
CA LEU A 7 -5.51 1.43 16.35
C LEU A 7 -5.79 2.85 15.85
N PHE A 8 -6.99 3.39 16.10
CA PHE A 8 -7.37 4.75 15.70
C PHE A 8 -7.25 5.80 16.82
N THR A 9 -7.10 5.40 18.08
CA THR A 9 -7.18 6.33 19.22
C THR A 9 -5.86 6.46 20.01
N THR A 10 -4.94 5.50 19.91
CA THR A 10 -3.66 5.53 20.63
C THR A 10 -2.53 5.98 19.72
N ASP A 11 -1.51 6.65 20.28
CA ASP A 11 -0.33 7.10 19.50
C ASP A 11 0.38 5.92 18.82
N VAL A 12 0.50 4.79 19.53
CA VAL A 12 1.06 3.54 19.00
C VAL A 12 0.19 2.97 17.88
N GLY A 13 -1.13 3.02 18.05
CA GLY A 13 -2.11 2.60 17.06
C GLY A 13 -2.02 3.41 15.78
N LEU A 14 -1.97 4.74 15.89
CA LEU A 14 -1.82 5.66 14.76
C LEU A 14 -0.48 5.48 14.04
N GLY A 15 0.61 5.24 14.78
CA GLY A 15 1.91 4.90 14.20
C GLY A 15 1.87 3.59 13.40
N SER A 16 1.21 2.56 13.95
CA SER A 16 1.00 1.28 13.26
C SER A 16 0.10 1.44 12.03
N LEU A 17 -0.94 2.27 12.12
CA LEU A 17 -1.84 2.60 11.01
C LEU A 17 -1.09 3.29 9.87
N ALA A 18 -0.16 4.20 10.17
CA ALA A 18 0.68 4.85 9.16
C ALA A 18 1.51 3.82 8.38
N VAL A 19 2.11 2.85 9.07
CA VAL A 19 2.88 1.77 8.42
C VAL A 19 1.97 0.90 7.55
N ILE A 20 0.79 0.53 8.05
CA ILE A 20 -0.17 -0.29 7.29
C ILE A 20 -0.57 0.44 5.99
N VAL A 21 -0.96 1.71 6.08
CA VAL A 21 -1.33 2.52 4.92
C VAL A 21 -0.15 2.66 3.95
N PHE A 22 1.07 2.85 4.46
CA PHE A 22 2.28 2.93 3.64
C PHE A 22 2.53 1.63 2.86
N VAL A 23 2.50 0.47 3.53
CA VAL A 23 2.71 -0.84 2.89
C VAL A 23 1.65 -1.12 1.83
N ILE A 24 0.37 -0.82 2.11
CA ILE A 24 -0.71 -0.95 1.14
C ILE A 24 -0.47 -0.04 -0.06
N GLY A 25 -0.12 1.23 0.19
CA GLY A 25 0.19 2.20 -0.86
C GLY A 25 1.34 1.74 -1.76
N MET A 26 2.43 1.26 -1.17
CA MET A 26 3.58 0.72 -1.90
C MET A 26 3.21 -0.52 -2.70
N SER A 27 2.39 -1.42 -2.14
CA SER A 27 1.93 -2.62 -2.84
C SER A 27 1.16 -2.28 -4.11
N ILE A 28 0.27 -1.29 -4.04
CA ILE A 28 -0.48 -0.78 -5.20
C ILE A 28 0.46 -0.09 -6.19
N TYR A 29 1.38 0.75 -5.70
CA TYR A 29 2.35 1.45 -6.54
C TYR A 29 3.22 0.49 -7.35
N PHE A 30 3.82 -0.50 -6.69
CA PHE A 30 4.60 -1.54 -7.34
C PHE A 30 3.75 -2.36 -8.30
N GLY A 31 2.55 -2.80 -7.89
CA GLY A 31 1.63 -3.51 -8.77
C GLY A 31 1.27 -2.73 -10.03
N ARG A 32 1.04 -1.42 -9.93
CA ARG A 32 0.81 -0.54 -11.10
C ARG A 32 2.05 -0.37 -11.95
N MET A 33 3.22 -0.16 -11.34
CA MET A 33 4.49 -0.01 -12.06
C MET A 33 4.84 -1.27 -12.84
N PHE A 34 4.74 -2.44 -12.23
CA PHE A 34 4.99 -3.73 -12.89
C PHE A 34 3.95 -4.02 -13.96
N ASN A 35 2.66 -3.79 -13.70
CA ASN A 35 1.64 -3.93 -14.74
C ASN A 35 1.90 -3.00 -15.93
N LYS A 36 2.35 -1.76 -15.70
CA LYS A 36 2.72 -0.84 -16.78
C LYS A 36 3.90 -1.38 -17.58
N LYS A 37 4.95 -1.87 -16.91
CA LYS A 37 6.15 -2.42 -17.55
C LYS A 37 5.92 -3.75 -18.27
N MET A 38 4.97 -4.56 -17.80
CA MET A 38 4.56 -5.81 -18.44
C MET A 38 3.57 -5.60 -19.60
N ASN A 39 2.80 -4.50 -19.59
CA ASN A 39 1.92 -4.09 -20.70
C ASN A 39 2.60 -3.17 -21.72
N GLU A 40 3.88 -2.83 -21.53
CA GLU A 40 4.72 -2.36 -22.63
C GLU A 40 4.88 -3.54 -23.58
N LYS A 41 3.91 -3.69 -24.50
CA LYS A 41 4.03 -4.56 -25.65
C LYS A 41 5.35 -4.17 -26.34
N PRO A 42 6.21 -5.14 -26.71
CA PRO A 42 7.30 -4.83 -27.61
C PRO A 42 6.67 -4.13 -28.80
N ASN A 43 7.10 -2.90 -29.09
CA ASN A 43 6.76 -2.30 -30.36
C ASN A 43 7.34 -3.25 -31.40
N ASP A 44 6.48 -3.99 -32.09
CA ASP A 44 6.80 -4.63 -33.35
C ASP A 44 7.10 -3.50 -34.35
N GLU A 45 8.33 -2.98 -34.30
CA GLU A 45 8.96 -2.17 -35.34
C GLU A 45 9.87 -3.05 -36.20
#